data_AF-A0A355D5K9-F1
#
_entry.id   AF-A0A355D5K9-F1
#
_cell.length_a   1.000
_cell.length_b   1.000
_cell.length_c   1.000
_cell.angle_alpha   90.00
_cell.angle_beta   90.00
_cell.angle_gamma   90.00
#
_symmetry.space_group_name_H-M   'P 1'
#
loop_
_entity.id
_entity.type
_entity.pdbx_description
1 polymer ?
#
loop_
_entity_poly.entity_id
_entity_poly.type
_entity_poly.pdbx_seq_one_letter_code
_entity_poly.pdbx_strand_id
1 'polypeptide(L)'
;MDKWLFLVFMNFMLLFIFLTSFFVNKTSNSGIFFGVRFPKEYQEEKELKDIEKSYRIIISIIFFIMLLGVNILFFNLDNYSENTLGFIMAILIIGSLIISFIVYIPYYKKVKTLKKHRDWTYTKRNVVVVETTLRKPKKDEKIKPIDSKWFLLLFIFPLVSILVTMYRYDALPKVMEIPYTSFGVFKKETLRGHFIIYQFPIVQIFLTALLYGINKVIINSKVDLNSGSIEKAIIRKRKFKKIGSILMMVMILQMLIMFSLIQASILFNFDPMIINYVFMV
;
A
#
# COMPACT_ATOMS: atom_id res chain seq x y z
N MET A 1 -23.43 -1.66 16.66
CA MET A 1 -22.28 -2.40 17.23
C MET A 1 -20.97 -1.72 16.81
N ASP A 2 -21.03 -0.43 16.47
CA ASP A 2 -20.16 0.10 15.40
C ASP A 2 -19.03 0.94 15.99
N LYS A 3 -19.26 1.66 17.09
CA LYS A 3 -18.25 2.52 17.73
C LYS A 3 -17.01 1.75 18.23
N TRP A 4 -17.20 0.53 18.74
CA TRP A 4 -16.10 -0.30 19.23
C TRP A 4 -15.24 -0.84 18.08
N LEU A 5 -15.88 -1.21 16.96
CA LEU A 5 -15.16 -1.64 15.76
C LEU A 5 -14.33 -0.49 15.19
N PHE A 6 -14.90 0.72 15.13
CA PHE A 6 -14.18 1.93 14.77
C PHE A 6 -13.00 2.23 15.70
N LEU A 7 -13.19 2.09 17.02
CA LEU A 7 -12.12 2.29 18.00
C LEU A 7 -10.97 1.29 17.82
N VAL A 8 -11.28 0.01 17.63
CA VAL A 8 -10.27 -1.05 17.40
C VAL A 8 -9.48 -0.74 16.12
N PHE A 9 -10.18 -0.40 15.03
CA PHE A 9 -9.54 -0.05 13.77
C PHE A 9 -8.65 1.20 13.91
N MET A 10 -9.10 2.22 14.63
CA MET A 10 -8.32 3.43 14.89
C MET A 10 -7.05 3.15 15.68
N ASN A 11 -7.15 2.38 16.77
CA ASN A 11 -5.96 2.00 17.55
C ASN A 11 -4.98 1.19 16.70
N PHE A 12 -5.47 0.28 15.87
CA PHE A 12 -4.65 -0.47 14.94
C PHE A 12 -3.91 0.44 13.95
N MET A 13 -4.61 1.41 13.35
CA MET A 13 -4.00 2.36 12.42
C MET A 13 -2.97 3.28 13.09
N LEU A 14 -3.26 3.78 14.29
CA LEU A 14 -2.31 4.59 15.06
C LEU A 14 -1.06 3.80 15.44
N LEU A 15 -1.23 2.54 15.86
CA LEU A 15 -0.11 1.64 16.15
C LEU A 15 0.73 1.39 14.89
N PHE A 16 0.08 1.17 13.75
CA PHE A 16 0.77 0.98 12.47
C PHE A 16 1.59 2.21 12.09
N ILE A 17 0.99 3.41 12.15
CA ILE A 17 1.70 4.65 11.85
C ILE A 17 2.87 4.84 12.84
N PHE A 18 2.64 4.65 14.14
CA PHE A 18 3.68 4.73 15.15
C PHE A 18 4.87 3.81 14.82
N LEU A 19 4.61 2.54 14.48
CA LEU A 19 5.67 1.58 14.13
C LEU A 19 6.47 2.04 12.91
N THR A 20 5.79 2.55 11.87
CA THR A 20 6.48 3.06 10.68
C THR A 20 7.36 4.27 11.00
N SER A 21 6.89 5.18 11.85
CA SER A 21 7.63 6.36 12.27
C SER A 21 8.79 6.01 13.21
N PHE A 22 8.55 5.16 14.21
CA PHE A 22 9.56 4.71 15.17
C PHE A 22 10.74 3.99 14.49
N PHE A 23 10.46 3.22 13.42
CA PHE A 23 11.48 2.53 12.64
C PHE A 23 11.91 3.27 11.37
N VAL A 24 11.68 4.59 11.24
CA VAL A 24 11.96 5.36 10.02
C VAL A 24 13.38 5.14 9.44
N ASN A 25 14.42 5.15 10.28
CA ASN A 25 15.80 4.94 9.83
C ASN A 25 16.11 3.47 9.52
N LYS A 26 15.52 2.53 10.28
CA LYS A 26 15.76 1.08 10.11
C LYS A 26 15.03 0.53 8.88
N THR A 27 13.87 1.08 8.57
CA THR A 27 13.08 0.75 7.38
C THR A 27 13.69 1.37 6.11
N SER A 28 14.46 2.46 6.26
CA SER A 28 15.21 3.05 5.16
C SER A 28 16.40 2.18 4.73
N ASN A 29 17.01 2.51 3.58
CA ASN A 29 18.22 1.82 3.14
C ASN A 29 19.36 2.03 4.15
N SER A 30 20.21 1.02 4.31
CA SER A 30 21.37 1.08 5.20
C SER A 30 22.21 2.33 4.89
N GLY A 31 22.40 3.19 5.90
CA GLY A 31 23.12 4.45 5.77
C GLY A 31 22.28 5.66 5.45
N ILE A 32 20.95 5.57 5.50
CA ILE A 32 20.06 6.73 5.40
C ILE A 32 19.46 7.03 6.76
N PHE A 33 19.81 8.19 7.32
CA PHE A 33 19.25 8.71 8.56
C PHE A 33 18.43 9.94 8.25
N PHE A 34 17.14 9.91 8.55
CA PHE A 34 16.20 11.00 8.26
C PHE A 34 16.34 11.55 6.82
N GLY A 35 16.52 10.66 5.83
CA GLY A 35 16.67 11.03 4.42
C GLY A 35 18.07 11.53 4.01
N VAL A 36 19.00 11.68 4.94
CA VAL A 36 20.39 12.06 4.66
C VAL A 36 21.26 10.80 4.59
N ARG A 37 22.04 10.66 3.51
CA ARG A 37 22.95 9.51 3.29
C ARG A 37 24.28 9.71 4.03
N PHE A 38 24.74 8.70 4.76
CA PHE A 38 26.02 8.66 5.48
C PHE A 38 26.91 7.50 5.01
N PRO A 39 28.23 7.73 4.79
CA PRO A 39 29.22 6.66 4.60
C PRO A 39 29.20 5.64 5.73
N LYS A 40 29.55 4.39 5.45
CA LYS A 40 29.51 3.29 6.44
C LYS A 40 30.35 3.58 7.68
N GLU A 41 31.49 4.25 7.51
CA GLU A 41 32.40 4.61 8.60
C GLU A 41 31.72 5.43 9.70
N TYR A 42 30.77 6.31 9.33
CA TYR A 42 30.16 7.27 10.26
C TYR A 42 28.78 6.84 10.76
N GLN A 43 28.26 5.67 10.34
CA GLN A 43 26.91 5.22 10.72
C GLN A 43 26.80 4.80 12.18
N GLU A 44 27.91 4.39 12.79
CA GLU A 44 27.96 3.89 14.17
C GLU A 44 28.32 4.99 15.19
N GLU A 45 28.53 6.22 14.71
CA GLU A 45 28.90 7.36 15.54
C GLU A 45 27.85 7.67 16.61
N LYS A 46 28.32 7.94 17.82
CA LYS A 46 27.45 8.17 19.00
C LYS A 46 26.48 9.33 18.77
N GLU A 47 26.98 10.44 18.22
CA GLU A 47 26.18 11.64 17.96
C GLU A 47 24.96 11.36 17.06
N LEU A 48 25.11 10.47 16.06
CA LEU A 48 24.03 10.10 15.16
C LEU A 48 22.99 9.22 15.85
N LYS A 49 23.45 8.28 16.69
CA LYS A 49 22.57 7.41 17.50
C LYS A 49 21.80 8.17 18.56
N ASP A 50 22.40 9.20 19.16
CA ASP A 50 21.74 10.03 20.17
C ASP A 50 20.61 10.86 19.57
N ILE A 51 20.79 11.37 18.33
CA ILE A 51 19.73 12.06 17.58
C ILE A 51 18.57 11.09 17.27
N GLU A 52 18.87 9.86 16.84
CA GLU A 52 17.85 8.84 16.61
C GLU A 52 17.11 8.44 17.89
N LYS A 53 17.83 8.22 18.99
CA LYS A 53 17.24 7.88 20.30
C LYS A 53 16.30 8.98 20.77
N SER A 54 16.73 10.24 20.66
CA SER A 54 15.92 11.40 21.01
C SER A 54 14.64 11.46 20.16
N TYR A 55 14.73 11.21 18.85
CA TYR A 55 13.54 11.14 17.98
C TYR A 55 12.58 10.03 18.41
N ARG A 56 13.10 8.82 18.67
CA ARG A 56 12.33 7.66 19.12
C ARG A 56 11.59 7.93 20.42
N ILE A 57 12.19 8.65 21.36
CA ILE A 57 11.55 9.05 22.61
C ILE A 57 10.40 10.03 22.33
N ILE A 58 10.66 11.11 21.58
CA ILE A 58 9.64 12.13 21.30
C ILE A 58 8.45 11.54 20.54
N ILE A 59 8.70 10.74 19.49
CA ILE A 59 7.62 10.13 18.70
C ILE A 59 6.80 9.15 19.54
N SER A 60 7.44 8.40 20.46
CA SER A 60 6.73 7.49 21.37
C SER A 60 5.82 8.24 22.34
N ILE A 61 6.30 9.35 22.91
CA ILE A 61 5.49 10.20 23.80
C ILE A 61 4.28 10.76 23.05
N ILE A 62 4.47 11.29 21.84
CA ILE A 62 3.38 11.88 21.04
C ILE A 62 2.33 10.83 20.70
N PHE A 63 2.73 9.66 20.20
CA PHE A 63 1.77 8.61 19.85
C PHE A 63 1.10 7.99 21.08
N PHE A 64 1.79 7.91 22.23
CA PHE A 64 1.19 7.50 23.49
C PHE A 64 0.08 8.47 23.93
N ILE A 65 0.34 9.78 23.86
CA ILE A 65 -0.67 10.81 24.16
C ILE A 65 -1.85 10.71 23.18
N MET A 66 -1.60 10.51 21.89
CA MET A 66 -2.65 10.32 20.90
C MET A 66 -3.51 9.09 21.16
N LEU A 67 -2.89 7.95 21.48
CA LEU A 67 -3.61 6.72 21.80
C LEU A 67 -4.52 6.94 23.01
N LEU A 68 -4.00 7.53 24.09
CA LEU A 68 -4.83 7.86 25.26
C LEU A 68 -5.96 8.82 24.91
N GLY A 69 -5.66 9.90 24.17
CA GLY A 69 -6.64 10.90 23.76
C GLY A 69 -7.77 10.31 22.92
N VAL A 70 -7.46 9.43 21.97
CA VAL A 70 -8.47 8.78 21.13
C VAL A 70 -9.34 7.82 21.95
N ASN A 71 -8.76 7.04 22.87
CA ASN A 71 -9.55 6.15 23.72
C ASN A 71 -10.48 6.94 24.66
N ILE A 72 -10.00 8.05 25.24
CA ILE A 72 -10.84 8.94 26.07
C ILE A 72 -11.95 9.59 25.22
N LEU A 73 -11.62 10.08 24.02
CA LEU A 73 -12.59 10.69 23.12
C LEU A 73 -13.71 9.69 22.77
N PHE A 74 -13.37 8.48 22.33
CA PHE A 74 -14.35 7.46 21.95
C PHE A 74 -15.17 6.91 23.13
N PHE A 75 -14.61 6.94 24.35
CA PHE A 75 -15.37 6.58 25.55
C PHE A 75 -16.48 7.58 25.87
N ASN A 76 -16.26 8.87 25.58
CA ASN A 76 -17.22 9.95 25.81
C ASN A 76 -18.18 10.22 24.63
N LEU A 77 -17.96 9.56 23.48
CA LEU A 77 -18.83 9.69 22.32
C LEU A 77 -19.96 8.66 22.38
N ASP A 78 -21.16 9.12 22.68
CA ASP A 78 -22.41 8.34 22.56
C ASP A 78 -23.33 8.94 21.49
N ASN A 79 -24.08 8.08 20.78
CA ASN A 79 -25.14 8.44 19.83
C ASN A 79 -24.73 9.22 18.55
N TYR A 80 -23.48 9.10 18.07
CA TYR A 80 -23.08 9.67 16.79
C TYR A 80 -23.40 8.75 15.60
N SER A 81 -23.79 9.35 14.47
CA SER A 81 -23.98 8.61 13.21
C SER A 81 -22.67 8.00 12.70
N GLU A 82 -22.76 6.87 11.99
CA GLU A 82 -21.59 6.20 11.39
C GLU A 82 -20.78 7.13 10.47
N ASN A 83 -21.47 7.96 9.69
CA ASN A 83 -20.83 8.95 8.82
C ASN A 83 -19.99 9.94 9.62
N THR A 84 -20.51 10.44 10.75
CA THR A 84 -19.77 11.37 11.61
C THR A 84 -18.55 10.71 12.22
N LEU A 85 -18.66 9.46 12.69
CA LEU A 85 -17.52 8.69 13.20
C LEU A 85 -16.46 8.47 12.12
N GLY A 86 -16.87 8.12 10.90
CA GLY A 86 -15.97 7.98 9.75
C GLY A 86 -15.20 9.27 9.44
N PHE A 87 -15.85 10.43 9.49
CA PHE A 87 -15.19 11.73 9.32
C PHE A 87 -14.17 12.02 10.44
N ILE A 88 -14.54 11.80 11.70
CA ILE A 88 -13.63 11.99 12.85
C ILE A 88 -12.39 11.12 12.69
N MET A 89 -12.57 9.86 12.29
CA MET A 89 -11.47 8.93 12.04
C MET A 89 -10.54 9.39 10.93
N ALA A 90 -11.10 9.82 9.79
CA ALA A 90 -10.30 10.33 8.68
C ALA A 90 -9.44 11.52 9.10
N ILE A 91 -10.01 12.47 9.85
CA ILE A 91 -9.31 13.65 10.36
C ILE A 91 -8.17 13.24 11.31
N LEU A 92 -8.43 12.31 12.24
CA LEU A 92 -7.43 11.85 13.21
C LEU A 92 -6.29 11.09 12.54
N ILE A 93 -6.58 10.21 11.57
CA ILE A 93 -5.55 9.48 10.82
C ILE A 93 -4.68 10.46 10.04
N ILE A 94 -5.29 11.36 9.25
CA ILE A 94 -4.56 12.37 8.47
C ILE A 94 -3.75 13.28 9.40
N GLY A 95 -4.33 13.73 10.49
CA GLY A 95 -3.66 14.54 11.51
C GLY A 95 -2.44 13.84 12.11
N SER A 96 -2.55 12.55 12.43
CA SER A 96 -1.42 11.76 12.97
C SER A 96 -0.26 11.63 11.97
N LEU A 97 -0.55 11.48 10.67
CA LEU A 97 0.46 11.48 9.61
C LEU A 97 1.16 12.83 9.50
N ILE A 98 0.40 13.93 9.52
CA ILE A 98 0.94 15.30 9.47
C ILE A 98 1.84 15.54 10.69
N ILE A 99 1.40 15.16 11.88
CA ILE A 99 2.19 15.35 13.12
C ILE A 99 3.49 14.53 13.06
N SER A 100 3.44 13.28 12.62
CA SER A 100 4.64 12.47 12.43
C SER A 100 5.63 13.12 11.46
N PHE A 101 5.13 13.74 10.39
CA PHE A 101 5.96 14.47 9.42
C PHE A 101 6.54 15.77 10.01
N ILE A 102 5.77 16.53 10.77
CA ILE A 102 6.24 17.74 11.45
C ILE A 102 7.38 17.42 12.42
N VAL A 103 7.24 16.35 13.21
CA VAL A 103 8.27 15.89 14.15
C VAL A 103 9.53 15.45 13.41
N TYR A 104 9.42 14.90 12.20
CA TYR A 104 10.56 14.45 11.40
C TYR A 104 11.46 15.62 10.91
N ILE A 105 10.87 16.76 10.52
CA ILE A 105 11.59 17.91 9.93
C ILE A 105 12.78 18.41 10.78
N PRO A 106 12.65 18.69 12.09
CA PRO A 106 13.77 19.18 12.88
C PRO A 106 14.91 18.16 12.97
N TYR A 107 14.62 16.86 12.97
CA TYR A 107 15.64 15.81 13.00
C TYR A 107 16.37 15.68 11.67
N TYR A 108 15.65 15.79 10.54
CA TYR A 108 16.28 15.94 9.23
C TYR A 108 17.26 17.12 9.19
N LYS A 109 16.84 18.30 9.69
CA LYS A 109 17.71 19.49 9.76
C LYS A 109 18.93 19.25 10.65
N LYS A 110 18.77 18.69 11.85
CA LYS A 110 19.87 18.37 12.78
C LYS A 110 20.90 17.46 12.13
N VAL A 111 20.46 16.36 11.52
CA VAL A 111 21.33 15.38 10.87
C VAL A 111 22.03 15.95 9.63
N LYS A 112 21.34 16.80 8.86
CA LYS A 112 21.93 17.51 7.72
C LYS A 112 23.03 18.48 8.15
N THR A 113 22.79 19.24 9.22
CA THR A 113 23.75 20.19 9.79
C THR A 113 24.95 19.47 10.40
N LEU A 114 24.72 18.38 11.14
CA LEU A 114 25.77 17.51 11.69
C LEU A 114 26.71 17.00 10.59
N LYS A 115 26.14 16.47 9.51
CA LYS A 115 26.91 15.99 8.35
C LYS A 115 27.82 17.08 7.78
N LYS A 116 27.32 18.31 7.68
CA LYS A 116 28.06 19.46 7.14
C LYS A 116 29.18 19.90 8.08
N HIS A 117 28.92 19.96 9.39
CA HIS A 117 29.92 20.38 10.37
C HIS A 117 31.09 19.41 10.51
N ARG A 118 30.82 18.11 10.41
CA ARG A 118 31.83 17.05 10.55
C ARG A 118 32.51 16.67 9.23
N ASP A 119 32.14 17.34 8.13
CA ASP A 119 32.58 17.03 6.76
C ASP A 119 32.50 15.53 6.42
N TRP A 120 31.42 14.87 6.85
CA TRP A 120 31.20 13.43 6.60
C TRP A 120 30.82 13.20 5.13
N THR A 121 31.82 13.33 4.26
CA THR A 121 31.75 13.11 2.83
C THR A 121 32.27 11.71 2.47
N TYR A 122 31.95 11.25 1.26
CA TYR A 122 32.49 9.99 0.77
C TYR A 122 33.96 10.21 0.41
N THR A 123 34.88 9.71 1.22
CA THR A 123 36.30 9.66 0.91
C THR A 123 36.52 8.66 -0.24
N LYS A 124 36.81 9.21 -1.42
CA LYS A 124 37.17 8.56 -2.71
C LYS A 124 37.16 7.01 -2.76
N ARG A 125 36.07 6.47 -3.33
CA ARG A 125 36.06 5.47 -4.43
C ARG A 125 34.59 5.18 -4.79
N ASN A 126 34.05 5.90 -5.78
CA ASN A 126 32.77 5.56 -6.40
C ASN A 126 32.98 4.32 -7.30
N VAL A 127 33.09 3.13 -6.71
CA VAL A 127 33.07 1.89 -7.49
C VAL A 127 31.62 1.64 -7.91
N VAL A 128 31.28 2.04 -9.14
CA VAL A 128 29.99 1.75 -9.75
C VAL A 128 30.04 0.31 -10.27
N VAL A 129 29.62 -0.64 -9.45
CA VAL A 129 29.42 -2.02 -9.91
C VAL A 129 28.06 -2.11 -10.60
N VAL A 130 28.06 -2.40 -11.89
CA VAL A 130 26.82 -2.63 -12.67
C VAL A 130 26.62 -4.13 -12.81
N GLU A 131 25.76 -4.70 -11.97
CA GLU A 131 25.37 -6.11 -12.13
C GLU A 131 24.09 -6.23 -12.97
N THR A 132 24.21 -6.83 -14.16
CA THR A 132 23.11 -6.97 -15.12
C THR A 132 22.16 -8.14 -14.81
N THR A 133 22.57 -9.06 -13.93
CA THR A 133 21.78 -10.25 -13.52
C THR A 133 20.47 -9.87 -12.83
N LEU A 134 20.40 -8.69 -12.21
CA LEU A 134 19.21 -8.15 -11.54
C LEU A 134 18.05 -7.81 -12.50
N ARG A 135 18.33 -7.68 -13.81
CA ARG A 135 17.33 -7.40 -14.86
C ARG A 135 16.90 -8.67 -15.59
N LYS A 136 17.79 -9.66 -15.69
CA LYS A 136 17.55 -10.97 -16.32
C LYS A 136 18.04 -12.08 -15.38
N PRO A 137 17.22 -12.50 -14.40
CA PRO A 137 17.58 -13.61 -13.52
C PRO A 137 17.78 -14.88 -14.35
N LYS A 138 18.78 -15.69 -13.99
CA LYS A 138 19.06 -16.97 -14.67
C LYS A 138 17.86 -17.92 -14.50
N LYS A 139 17.64 -18.84 -15.44
CA LYS A 139 16.50 -19.78 -15.40
C LYS A 139 16.50 -20.62 -14.10
N ASP A 140 17.69 -20.89 -13.56
CA ASP A 140 17.94 -21.83 -12.46
C ASP A 140 18.11 -21.10 -11.11
N GLU A 141 17.78 -19.80 -11.08
CA GLU A 141 18.02 -18.94 -9.92
C GLU A 141 16.87 -19.06 -8.89
N LYS A 142 17.20 -19.47 -7.65
CA LYS A 142 16.22 -19.74 -6.57
C LYS A 142 15.35 -18.54 -6.16
N ILE A 143 15.80 -17.30 -6.41
CA ILE A 143 15.12 -16.06 -6.01
C ILE A 143 14.75 -15.24 -7.24
N LYS A 144 13.64 -15.61 -7.89
CA LYS A 144 13.14 -14.98 -9.11
C LYS A 144 11.75 -14.35 -8.87
N PRO A 145 11.48 -13.14 -9.39
CA PRO A 145 10.13 -12.57 -9.41
C PRO A 145 9.20 -13.35 -10.35
N ILE A 146 7.88 -13.24 -10.15
CA ILE A 146 6.90 -13.86 -11.05
C ILE A 146 7.03 -13.21 -12.43
N ASP A 147 7.13 -14.02 -13.47
CA ASP A 147 7.15 -13.51 -14.85
C ASP A 147 5.88 -12.70 -15.11
N SER A 148 6.03 -11.46 -15.59
CA SER A 148 4.89 -10.59 -15.91
C SER A 148 3.91 -11.24 -16.87
N LYS A 149 4.32 -12.23 -17.68
CA LYS A 149 3.40 -12.98 -18.55
C LYS A 149 2.30 -13.72 -17.79
N TRP A 150 2.51 -14.13 -16.54
CA TRP A 150 1.47 -14.76 -15.72
C TRP A 150 0.27 -13.83 -15.47
N PHE A 151 0.50 -12.51 -15.43
CA PHE A 151 -0.57 -11.53 -15.30
C PHE A 151 -1.44 -11.46 -16.58
N LEU A 152 -0.92 -11.90 -17.73
CA LEU A 152 -1.73 -11.96 -18.96
C LEU A 152 -2.80 -13.05 -18.87
N LEU A 153 -2.54 -14.15 -18.16
CA LEU A 153 -3.54 -15.20 -17.93
C LEU A 153 -4.72 -14.68 -17.09
N LEU A 154 -4.50 -13.66 -16.27
CA LEU A 154 -5.54 -13.09 -15.42
C LEU A 154 -6.60 -12.32 -16.21
N PHE A 155 -6.37 -11.99 -17.48
CA PHE A 155 -7.41 -11.45 -18.36
C PHE A 155 -8.56 -12.43 -18.61
N ILE A 156 -8.42 -13.71 -18.24
CA ILE A 156 -9.53 -14.66 -18.29
C ILE A 156 -10.72 -14.21 -17.42
N PHE A 157 -10.47 -13.57 -16.27
CA PHE A 157 -11.52 -13.10 -15.37
C PHE A 157 -12.44 -12.04 -16.03
N PRO A 158 -11.91 -10.89 -16.50
CA PRO A 158 -12.76 -9.92 -17.18
C PRO A 158 -13.40 -10.48 -18.45
N LEU A 159 -12.72 -11.37 -19.18
CA LEU A 159 -13.28 -11.98 -20.39
C LEU A 159 -14.51 -12.83 -20.06
N VAL A 160 -14.42 -13.70 -19.05
CA VAL A 160 -15.56 -14.49 -18.57
C VAL A 160 -16.67 -13.57 -18.05
N SER A 161 -16.35 -12.53 -17.27
CA SER A 161 -17.34 -11.57 -16.78
C SER A 161 -18.10 -10.89 -17.92
N ILE A 162 -17.40 -10.48 -18.99
CA ILE A 162 -18.02 -9.87 -20.19
C ILE A 162 -18.96 -10.88 -20.86
N LEU A 163 -18.49 -12.09 -21.13
CA LEU A 163 -19.29 -13.11 -21.82
C LEU A 163 -20.57 -13.46 -21.04
N VAL A 164 -20.46 -13.61 -19.72
CA VAL A 164 -21.62 -13.88 -18.85
C VAL A 164 -22.56 -12.68 -18.81
N THR A 165 -22.03 -11.46 -18.79
CA THR A 165 -22.82 -10.22 -18.85
C THR A 165 -23.59 -10.13 -20.16
N MET A 166 -22.94 -10.39 -21.29
CA MET A 166 -23.60 -10.41 -22.61
C MET A 166 -24.69 -11.47 -22.67
N TYR A 167 -24.43 -12.68 -22.18
CA TYR A 167 -25.40 -13.77 -22.14
C TYR A 167 -26.63 -13.46 -21.27
N ARG A 168 -26.45 -12.73 -20.16
CA ARG A 168 -27.52 -12.36 -19.23
C ARG A 168 -28.15 -11.00 -19.50
N TYR A 169 -27.61 -10.20 -20.42
CA TYR A 169 -28.01 -8.82 -20.64
C TYR A 169 -29.50 -8.66 -20.95
N ASP A 170 -30.04 -9.55 -21.78
CA ASP A 170 -31.45 -9.50 -22.18
C ASP A 170 -32.40 -9.85 -21.04
N ALA A 171 -31.96 -10.74 -20.14
CA ALA A 171 -32.72 -11.14 -18.95
C ALA A 171 -32.78 -10.05 -17.88
N LEU A 172 -31.95 -9.00 -17.98
CA LEU A 172 -31.96 -7.90 -17.02
C LEU A 172 -33.20 -7.01 -17.19
N PRO A 173 -33.80 -6.53 -16.08
CA PRO A 173 -34.90 -5.57 -16.10
C PRO A 173 -34.54 -4.28 -16.86
N LYS A 174 -35.52 -3.67 -17.54
CA LYS A 174 -35.32 -2.41 -18.29
C LYS A 174 -34.93 -1.23 -17.39
N VAL A 175 -35.43 -1.24 -16.17
CA VAL A 175 -35.15 -0.26 -15.12
C VAL A 175 -34.62 -1.03 -13.92
N MET A 176 -33.49 -0.60 -13.38
CA MET A 176 -32.81 -1.28 -12.29
C MET A 176 -32.18 -0.28 -11.34
N GLU A 177 -32.03 -0.71 -10.10
CA GLU A 177 -31.29 -0.03 -9.05
C GLU A 177 -30.35 -1.07 -8.44
N ILE A 178 -29.08 -0.72 -8.29
CA ILE A 178 -28.09 -1.61 -7.68
C ILE A 178 -28.01 -1.23 -6.19
N PRO A 179 -28.39 -2.13 -5.26
CA PRO A 179 -28.29 -1.87 -3.83
C PRO A 179 -26.87 -1.48 -3.40
N TYR A 180 -26.75 -0.65 -2.37
CA TYR A 180 -25.47 -0.21 -1.80
C TYR A 180 -24.54 0.53 -2.78
N THR A 181 -25.11 1.11 -3.84
CA THR A 181 -24.36 1.95 -4.78
C THR A 181 -24.99 3.33 -4.92
N SER A 182 -24.16 4.34 -5.19
CA SER A 182 -24.60 5.72 -5.42
C SER A 182 -25.15 5.95 -6.84
N PHE A 183 -25.40 4.89 -7.61
CA PHE A 183 -25.89 5.03 -8.99
C PHE A 183 -27.37 5.40 -9.07
N GLY A 184 -28.14 5.07 -8.03
CA GLY A 184 -29.59 5.22 -8.02
C GLY A 184 -30.27 4.40 -9.11
N VAL A 185 -31.50 4.77 -9.44
CA VAL A 185 -32.29 4.11 -10.49
C VAL A 185 -31.77 4.50 -11.88
N PHE A 186 -31.56 3.51 -12.75
CA PHE A 186 -31.14 3.74 -14.14
C PHE A 186 -31.84 2.80 -15.12
N LYS A 187 -31.83 3.21 -16.40
CA LYS A 187 -32.40 2.45 -17.53
C LYS A 187 -31.30 1.73 -18.29
N LYS A 188 -31.44 0.41 -18.52
CA LYS A 188 -30.41 -0.42 -19.16
C LYS A 188 -30.03 0.07 -20.56
N GLU A 189 -31.03 0.48 -21.35
CA GLU A 189 -30.89 0.91 -22.75
C GLU A 189 -30.13 2.22 -22.93
N THR A 190 -29.95 2.99 -21.85
CA THR A 190 -29.20 4.24 -21.93
C THR A 190 -27.70 3.95 -21.99
N LEU A 191 -26.94 4.87 -22.59
CA LEU A 191 -25.47 4.80 -22.57
C LEU A 191 -24.93 4.66 -21.13
N ARG A 192 -25.50 5.42 -20.19
CA ARG A 192 -25.17 5.33 -18.75
C ARG A 192 -25.45 3.93 -18.19
N GLY A 193 -26.60 3.33 -18.53
CA GLY A 193 -26.97 1.98 -18.10
C GLY A 193 -26.01 0.92 -18.61
N HIS A 194 -25.60 1.01 -19.87
CA HIS A 194 -24.58 0.13 -20.43
C HIS A 194 -23.26 0.25 -19.67
N PHE A 195 -22.78 1.47 -19.40
CA PHE A 195 -21.56 1.66 -18.63
C PHE A 195 -21.66 1.09 -17.22
N ILE A 196 -22.79 1.28 -16.52
CA ILE A 196 -23.00 0.74 -15.17
C ILE A 196 -23.01 -0.79 -15.19
N ILE A 197 -23.67 -1.43 -16.16
CA ILE A 197 -23.76 -2.90 -16.25
C ILE A 197 -22.39 -3.53 -16.54
N TYR A 198 -21.57 -2.90 -17.38
CA TYR A 198 -20.23 -3.40 -17.75
C TYR A 198 -19.09 -2.84 -16.88
N GLN A 199 -19.39 -2.03 -15.86
CA GLN A 199 -18.35 -1.31 -15.10
C GLN A 199 -17.33 -2.24 -14.44
N PHE A 200 -17.77 -3.35 -13.86
CA PHE A 200 -16.88 -4.24 -13.13
C PHE A 200 -15.93 -5.00 -14.07
N PRO A 201 -16.40 -5.60 -15.18
CA PRO A 201 -15.48 -6.13 -16.19
C PRO A 201 -14.52 -5.08 -16.74
N ILE A 202 -14.97 -3.84 -16.98
CA ILE A 202 -14.10 -2.74 -17.44
C ILE A 202 -13.01 -2.42 -16.40
N VAL A 203 -13.40 -2.31 -15.12
CA VAL A 203 -12.46 -2.09 -14.00
C VAL A 203 -11.48 -3.26 -13.87
N GLN A 204 -11.93 -4.50 -14.04
CA GLN A 204 -11.06 -5.68 -14.04
C GLN A 204 -10.00 -5.64 -15.16
N ILE A 205 -10.37 -5.24 -16.38
CA ILE A 205 -9.42 -5.04 -17.50
C ILE A 205 -8.39 -3.98 -17.12
N PHE A 206 -8.85 -2.83 -16.63
CA PHE A 206 -7.98 -1.72 -16.24
C PHE A 206 -7.01 -2.12 -15.13
N LEU A 207 -7.50 -2.74 -14.06
CA LEU A 207 -6.67 -3.19 -12.94
C LEU A 207 -5.66 -4.25 -13.38
N THR A 208 -6.05 -5.17 -14.26
CA THR A 208 -5.13 -6.18 -14.78
C THR A 208 -4.00 -5.56 -15.58
N ALA A 209 -4.32 -4.63 -16.49
CA ALA A 209 -3.32 -3.89 -17.25
C ALA A 209 -2.40 -3.05 -16.35
N LEU A 210 -2.97 -2.37 -15.35
CA LEU A 210 -2.25 -1.53 -14.40
C LEU A 210 -1.24 -2.35 -13.58
N LEU A 211 -1.69 -3.43 -12.94
CA LEU A 211 -0.85 -4.25 -12.06
C LEU A 211 0.19 -5.05 -12.86
N TYR A 212 -0.12 -5.45 -14.10
CA TYR A 212 0.87 -5.95 -15.05
C TYR A 212 1.98 -4.92 -15.32
N GLY A 213 1.60 -3.68 -15.62
CA GLY A 213 2.53 -2.57 -15.84
C GLY A 213 3.42 -2.31 -14.63
N ILE A 214 2.83 -2.27 -13.43
CA ILE A 214 3.56 -2.09 -12.17
C ILE A 214 4.54 -3.25 -11.93
N ASN A 215 4.12 -4.51 -12.09
CA ASN A 215 5.02 -5.66 -11.93
C ASN A 215 6.18 -5.59 -12.93
N LYS A 216 5.92 -5.18 -14.17
CA LYS A 216 6.96 -4.96 -15.20
C LYS A 216 7.95 -3.88 -14.80
N VAL A 217 7.50 -2.78 -14.20
CA VAL A 217 8.37 -1.72 -13.68
C VAL A 217 9.21 -2.23 -12.50
N ILE A 218 8.62 -2.98 -11.56
CA ILE A 218 9.34 -3.56 -10.41
C ILE A 218 10.50 -4.46 -10.88
N ILE A 219 10.22 -5.34 -11.84
CA ILE A 219 11.23 -6.25 -12.41
C ILE A 219 12.33 -5.46 -13.12
N ASN A 220 11.99 -4.41 -13.87
CA ASN A 220 12.93 -3.60 -14.63
C ASN A 220 13.62 -2.47 -13.83
N SER A 221 13.21 -2.23 -12.59
CA SER A 221 13.76 -1.14 -11.76
C SER A 221 15.28 -1.23 -11.63
N LYS A 222 15.96 -0.10 -11.93
CA LYS A 222 17.41 0.08 -11.77
C LYS A 222 17.81 -0.05 -10.30
N VAL A 223 19.06 -0.43 -10.04
CA VAL A 223 19.58 -0.64 -8.69
C VAL A 223 20.75 0.30 -8.44
N ASP A 224 20.59 1.18 -7.45
CA ASP A 224 21.70 1.97 -6.91
C ASP A 224 22.54 1.07 -5.99
N LEU A 225 23.64 0.53 -6.52
CA LEU A 225 24.57 -0.33 -5.78
C LEU A 225 25.65 0.50 -5.09
N ASN A 226 25.26 1.43 -4.19
CA ASN A 226 26.20 2.31 -3.50
C ASN A 226 26.28 2.05 -1.98
N SER A 227 26.03 0.82 -1.55
CA SER A 227 26.20 0.40 -0.16
C SER A 227 27.30 -0.66 -0.10
N GLY A 228 28.28 -0.48 0.80
CA GLY A 228 29.57 -1.18 0.80
C GLY A 228 29.56 -2.71 1.01
N SER A 229 28.47 -3.44 0.74
CA SER A 229 28.50 -4.89 0.53
C SER A 229 27.52 -5.22 -0.61
N ILE A 230 28.02 -5.14 -1.84
CA ILE A 230 27.27 -5.26 -3.09
C ILE A 230 26.42 -6.53 -3.11
N GLU A 231 27.00 -7.67 -2.71
CA GLU A 231 26.33 -8.98 -2.69
C GLU A 231 25.07 -9.00 -1.80
N LYS A 232 25.16 -8.47 -0.57
CA LYS A 232 24.00 -8.40 0.35
C LYS A 232 22.91 -7.47 -0.20
N ALA A 233 23.29 -6.37 -0.87
CA ALA A 233 22.34 -5.44 -1.47
C ALA A 233 21.57 -6.08 -2.62
N ILE A 234 22.27 -6.86 -3.46
CA ILE A 234 21.69 -7.64 -4.57
C ILE A 234 20.69 -8.67 -4.05
N ILE A 235 21.06 -9.48 -3.05
CA ILE A 235 20.18 -10.50 -2.47
C ILE A 235 18.91 -9.85 -1.89
N ARG A 236 19.06 -8.76 -1.15
CA ARG A 236 17.93 -8.01 -0.58
C ARG A 236 17.00 -7.51 -1.67
N LYS A 237 17.55 -6.95 -2.76
CA LYS A 237 16.74 -6.45 -3.88
C LYS A 237 16.04 -7.57 -4.64
N ARG A 238 16.68 -8.73 -4.85
CA ARG A 238 16.03 -9.91 -5.44
C ARG A 238 14.84 -10.38 -4.59
N LYS A 239 15.02 -10.47 -3.26
CA LYS A 239 13.92 -10.79 -2.33
C LYS A 239 12.80 -9.76 -2.42
N PHE A 240 13.12 -8.47 -2.43
CA PHE A 240 12.13 -7.40 -2.58
C PHE A 240 11.34 -7.52 -3.89
N LYS A 241 12.01 -7.75 -5.03
CA LYS A 241 11.33 -7.94 -6.33
C LYS A 241 10.43 -9.18 -6.31
N LYS A 242 10.89 -10.29 -5.70
CA LYS A 242 10.08 -11.52 -5.57
C LYS A 242 8.85 -11.31 -4.70
N ILE A 243 9.03 -10.78 -3.49
CA ILE A 243 7.94 -10.52 -2.54
C ILE A 243 6.95 -9.53 -3.15
N GLY A 244 7.44 -8.42 -3.71
CA GLY A 244 6.59 -7.43 -4.37
C GLY A 244 5.77 -8.04 -5.51
N SER A 245 6.39 -8.86 -6.35
CA SER A 245 5.69 -9.53 -7.46
C SER A 245 4.63 -10.53 -6.97
N ILE A 246 4.91 -11.29 -5.91
CA ILE A 246 3.93 -12.21 -5.28
C ILE A 246 2.77 -11.43 -4.67
N LEU A 247 3.05 -10.39 -3.88
CA LEU A 247 2.02 -9.56 -3.26
C LEU A 247 1.10 -8.94 -4.32
N MET A 248 1.66 -8.44 -5.42
CA MET A 248 0.89 -7.91 -6.54
C MET A 248 -0.01 -8.97 -7.18
N MET A 249 0.49 -10.21 -7.32
CA MET A 249 -0.27 -11.33 -7.87
C MET A 249 -1.44 -11.74 -6.95
N VAL A 250 -1.22 -11.74 -5.63
CA VAL A 250 -2.27 -12.04 -4.65
C VAL A 250 -3.33 -10.93 -4.65
N MET A 251 -2.91 -9.66 -4.62
CA MET A 251 -3.83 -8.52 -4.63
C MET A 251 -4.70 -8.51 -5.89
N ILE A 252 -4.12 -8.71 -7.08
CA ILE A 252 -4.91 -8.74 -8.32
C ILE A 252 -5.91 -9.89 -8.31
N LEU A 253 -5.52 -11.09 -7.88
CA LEU A 253 -6.42 -12.23 -7.81
C LEU A 253 -7.60 -11.95 -6.88
N GLN A 254 -7.33 -11.42 -5.70
CA GLN A 254 -8.36 -11.03 -4.73
C GLN A 254 -9.33 -10.01 -5.34
N MET A 255 -8.82 -8.94 -5.96
CA MET A 255 -9.64 -7.92 -6.61
C MET A 255 -10.47 -8.49 -7.77
N LEU A 256 -9.88 -9.35 -8.60
CA LEU A 256 -10.58 -9.98 -9.72
C LEU A 256 -11.72 -10.88 -9.25
N ILE A 257 -11.51 -11.69 -8.22
CA ILE A 257 -12.56 -12.52 -7.63
C ILE A 257 -13.66 -11.62 -7.05
N MET A 258 -13.28 -10.57 -6.31
CA MET A 258 -14.24 -9.65 -5.68
C MET A 258 -15.14 -8.99 -6.73
N PHE A 259 -14.56 -8.41 -7.77
CA PHE A 259 -15.34 -7.77 -8.84
C PHE A 259 -16.16 -8.77 -9.67
N SER A 260 -15.70 -10.02 -9.81
CA SER A 260 -16.49 -11.06 -10.48
C SER A 260 -17.73 -11.44 -9.66
N LEU A 261 -17.58 -11.52 -8.34
CA LEU A 261 -18.70 -11.81 -7.43
C LEU A 261 -19.71 -10.66 -7.39
N ILE A 262 -19.25 -9.40 -7.39
CA ILE A 262 -20.14 -8.23 -7.49
C ILE A 262 -20.86 -8.23 -8.85
N GLN A 263 -20.16 -8.53 -9.95
CA GLN A 263 -20.82 -8.64 -11.25
C GLN A 263 -21.88 -9.75 -11.25
N ALA A 264 -21.56 -10.91 -10.67
CA ALA A 264 -22.50 -12.02 -10.56
C ALA A 264 -23.72 -11.66 -9.68
N SER A 265 -23.54 -10.93 -8.58
CA SER A 265 -24.67 -10.55 -7.73
C SER A 265 -25.68 -9.68 -8.48
N ILE A 266 -25.20 -8.79 -9.36
CA ILE A 266 -26.05 -7.96 -10.23
C ILE A 266 -26.77 -8.82 -11.29
N LEU A 267 -26.05 -9.74 -11.93
CA LEU A 267 -26.61 -10.55 -13.03
C LEU A 267 -27.59 -11.63 -12.57
N PHE A 268 -27.40 -12.17 -11.36
CA PHE A 268 -28.18 -13.27 -10.80
C PHE A 268 -29.08 -12.84 -9.64
N ASN A 269 -29.03 -11.57 -9.23
CA ASN A 269 -29.85 -10.98 -8.17
C ASN A 269 -29.75 -11.72 -6.82
N PHE A 270 -28.53 -12.08 -6.41
CA PHE A 270 -28.27 -12.60 -5.06
C PHE A 270 -27.64 -11.52 -4.17
N ASP A 271 -27.78 -11.66 -2.85
CA ASP A 271 -27.29 -10.68 -1.90
C ASP A 271 -25.75 -10.55 -1.94
N PRO A 272 -25.20 -9.36 -2.27
CA PRO A 272 -23.75 -9.13 -2.27
C PRO A 272 -23.11 -9.29 -0.89
N MET A 273 -23.86 -9.39 0.21
CA MET A 273 -23.32 -9.66 1.55
C MET A 273 -22.56 -11.00 1.64
N ILE A 274 -22.80 -11.94 0.70
CA ILE A 274 -21.98 -13.16 0.53
C ILE A 274 -20.49 -12.82 0.34
N ILE A 275 -20.18 -11.69 -0.29
CA ILE A 275 -18.81 -11.21 -0.50
C ILE A 275 -18.10 -10.96 0.84
N ASN A 276 -18.82 -10.44 1.85
CA ASN A 276 -18.22 -10.19 3.16
C ASN A 276 -17.70 -11.48 3.81
N TYR A 277 -18.41 -12.61 3.64
CA TYR A 277 -17.96 -13.90 4.17
C TYR A 277 -16.77 -14.48 3.42
N VAL A 278 -16.61 -14.16 2.12
CA VAL A 278 -15.50 -14.65 1.29
C VAL A 278 -14.21 -13.84 1.54
N PHE A 279 -14.31 -12.56 1.93
CA PHE A 279 -13.16 -11.66 2.09
C PHE A 279 -12.85 -11.22 3.54
N MET A 280 -13.68 -11.56 4.54
CA MET A 280 -13.36 -11.37 5.97
C MET A 280 -12.58 -12.56 6.58
N VAL A 281 -11.66 -13.16 5.83
CA VAL A 281 -10.63 -14.10 6.32
C VAL A 281 -9.27 -13.59 5.87
#